data_AF-A0A939UBY8-F1
#
_entry.id   AF-A0A939UBY8-F1
#
_cell.length_a   1.000
_cell.length_b   1.000
_cell.length_c   1.000
_cell.angle_alpha   90.00
_cell.angle_beta   90.00
_cell.angle_gamma   90.00
#
_symmetry.space_group_name_H-M   'P 1'
#
loop_
_entity.id
_entity.type
_entity.pdbx_description
1 polymer ?
#
loop_
_entity_poly.entity_id
_entity_poly.type
_entity_poly.pdbx_seq_one_letter_code
_entity_poly.pdbx_strand_id
1 'polypeptide(L)'
;MEEIMIFTSQLETALMAKQGWFNTDRLQYMLEQFRLLHTCVRNLNEVLVKRSLIHPDPYKLETRISDIGTIETTPFTENEDAVVLGKRFSDYEMMLDFICTYFRFSVENISLPRIKTLLEFIEVFDWANLSSNSSKSNTRALATALTKARANAPAVTISLINDSQEKCSKCCKTIEGCLRELADFQKEMYKGNLRKDVFEHPEFDKAKAFSSPEAEINEIKRLYVKTTGKKTVYTDLVQEIVNEDQGPNKESLRAALLSKLEIKIQETKKETKTVNPHDLLMTAVFTLGVFGPILGQMYVKLTDNFELLFYAKKTLFRKFVEALKKALGIKEKERVCTILVTDPQTGAKTSERIEVNTFMTKIEKLAHIYSGIGSRGVEYNKINSAKEDDALIYLNRQIQENQKLFTTINALDEHFKANVEVLQRPKVKGLKIDLSSYRNAIINANKKRGEYASAKEEIEQMRKLGIMN
;
A
#
# COMPACT_ATOMS: atom_id res chain seq x y z
N MET A 1 -47.83 -15.12 2.51
CA MET A 1 -47.51 -13.66 2.54
C MET A 1 -46.70 -13.30 3.77
N GLU A 2 -47.15 -13.63 4.99
CA GLU A 2 -46.44 -13.31 6.23
C GLU A 2 -45.00 -13.89 6.30
N GLU A 3 -44.82 -15.17 5.92
CA GLU A 3 -43.50 -15.81 5.84
C GLU A 3 -42.51 -15.09 4.89
N ILE A 4 -43.01 -14.57 3.77
CA ILE A 4 -42.17 -13.85 2.77
C ILE A 4 -41.71 -12.52 3.36
N MET A 5 -42.58 -11.84 4.11
CA MET A 5 -42.23 -10.59 4.78
C MET A 5 -41.19 -10.80 5.89
N ILE A 6 -41.35 -11.86 6.69
CA ILE A 6 -40.37 -12.23 7.73
C ILE A 6 -39.02 -12.53 7.08
N PHE A 7 -39.00 -13.35 6.04
CA PHE A 7 -37.77 -13.68 5.32
C PHE A 7 -37.12 -12.44 4.69
N THR A 8 -37.89 -11.56 4.07
CA THR A 8 -37.36 -10.34 3.44
C THR A 8 -36.68 -9.41 4.47
N SER A 9 -37.26 -9.27 5.66
CA SER A 9 -36.67 -8.49 6.76
C SER A 9 -35.38 -9.12 7.30
N GLN A 10 -35.35 -10.45 7.47
CA GLN A 10 -34.14 -11.19 7.85
C GLN A 10 -33.03 -11.05 6.79
N LEU A 11 -33.41 -11.15 5.52
CA LEU A 11 -32.50 -11.00 4.38
C LEU A 11 -31.90 -9.59 4.33
N GLU A 12 -32.71 -8.53 4.49
CA GLU A 12 -32.21 -7.14 4.51
C GLU A 12 -31.18 -6.94 5.64
N THR A 13 -31.47 -7.44 6.83
CA THR A 13 -30.56 -7.37 7.97
C THR A 13 -29.23 -8.10 7.69
N ALA A 14 -29.30 -9.31 7.13
CA ALA A 14 -28.12 -10.10 6.79
C ALA A 14 -27.28 -9.43 5.67
N LEU A 15 -27.93 -8.88 4.66
CA LEU A 15 -27.27 -8.14 3.57
C LEU A 15 -26.55 -6.90 4.08
N MET A 16 -27.20 -6.09 4.94
CA MET A 16 -26.58 -4.90 5.54
C MET A 16 -25.35 -5.28 6.39
N ALA A 17 -25.45 -6.32 7.22
CA ALA A 17 -24.34 -6.80 8.02
C ALA A 17 -23.17 -7.27 7.14
N LYS A 18 -23.44 -8.07 6.11
CA LYS A 18 -22.42 -8.59 5.18
C LYS A 18 -21.80 -7.47 4.34
N GLN A 19 -22.57 -6.46 3.92
CA GLN A 19 -22.07 -5.26 3.25
C GLN A 19 -21.10 -4.49 4.15
N GLY A 20 -21.45 -4.33 5.43
CA GLY A 20 -20.57 -3.74 6.45
C GLY A 20 -19.23 -4.46 6.49
N TRP A 21 -19.25 -5.78 6.69
CA TRP A 21 -18.07 -6.64 6.72
C TRP A 21 -17.22 -6.57 5.44
N PHE A 22 -17.84 -6.54 4.26
CA PHE A 22 -17.08 -6.36 3.01
C PHE A 22 -16.33 -5.03 3.02
N ASN A 23 -16.98 -3.93 3.39
CA ASN A 23 -16.40 -2.60 3.37
C ASN A 23 -15.29 -2.40 4.41
N THR A 24 -15.42 -3.01 5.59
CA THR A 24 -14.48 -2.84 6.71
C THR A 24 -13.33 -3.83 6.67
N ASP A 25 -13.57 -5.07 6.23
CA ASP A 25 -12.61 -6.17 6.37
C ASP A 25 -12.17 -6.69 4.99
N ARG A 26 -13.10 -7.31 4.25
CA ARG A 26 -12.74 -8.10 3.07
C ARG A 26 -12.15 -7.25 1.93
N LEU A 27 -12.73 -6.08 1.67
CA LEU A 27 -12.24 -5.17 0.63
C LEU A 27 -10.97 -4.43 1.05
N GLN A 28 -10.78 -4.16 2.35
CA GLN A 28 -9.51 -3.64 2.86
C GLN A 28 -8.38 -4.65 2.68
N TYR A 29 -8.64 -5.92 2.98
CA TYR A 29 -7.72 -7.01 2.71
C TYR A 29 -7.38 -7.11 1.21
N MET A 30 -8.38 -7.01 0.33
CA MET A 30 -8.16 -7.00 -1.12
C MET A 30 -7.27 -5.80 -1.55
N LEU A 31 -7.49 -4.61 -1.01
CA LEU A 31 -6.64 -3.44 -1.25
C LEU A 31 -5.20 -3.66 -0.80
N GLU A 32 -4.98 -4.32 0.34
CA GLU A 32 -3.63 -4.69 0.79
C GLU A 32 -2.93 -5.63 -0.21
N GLN A 33 -3.67 -6.58 -0.80
CA GLN A 33 -3.12 -7.45 -1.85
C GLN A 33 -2.76 -6.66 -3.11
N PHE A 34 -3.57 -5.69 -3.53
CA PHE A 34 -3.24 -4.80 -4.66
C PHE A 34 -1.98 -3.98 -4.37
N ARG A 35 -1.81 -3.46 -3.15
CA ARG A 35 -0.60 -2.70 -2.75
C ARG A 35 0.67 -3.56 -2.76
N LEU A 36 0.55 -4.82 -2.31
CA LEU A 36 1.66 -5.76 -2.37
C LEU A 36 2.01 -6.10 -3.83
N LEU A 37 1.00 -6.38 -4.66
CA LEU A 37 1.17 -6.61 -6.09
C LEU A 37 1.85 -5.42 -6.78
N HIS A 38 1.40 -4.19 -6.49
CA HIS A 38 2.01 -2.95 -7.00
C HIS A 38 3.49 -2.85 -6.63
N THR A 39 3.83 -3.12 -5.38
CA THR A 39 5.23 -3.10 -4.90
C THR A 39 6.09 -4.11 -5.66
N CYS A 40 5.61 -5.35 -5.83
CA CYS A 40 6.34 -6.39 -6.56
C CYS A 40 6.51 -6.03 -8.04
N VAL A 41 5.45 -5.54 -8.70
CA VAL A 41 5.49 -5.11 -10.11
C VAL A 41 6.46 -3.96 -10.31
N ARG A 42 6.44 -2.95 -9.43
CA ARG A 42 7.38 -1.82 -9.48
C ARG A 42 8.82 -2.29 -9.33
N ASN A 43 9.11 -3.19 -8.39
CA ASN A 43 10.45 -3.75 -8.21
C ASN A 43 10.92 -4.50 -9.48
N LEU A 44 10.05 -5.31 -10.08
CA LEU A 44 10.36 -6.01 -11.34
C LEU A 44 10.61 -5.02 -12.48
N ASN A 45 9.80 -3.96 -12.58
CA ASN A 45 9.94 -2.94 -13.61
C ASN A 45 11.29 -2.23 -13.49
N GLU A 46 11.68 -1.83 -12.28
CA GLU A 46 12.99 -1.24 -12.03
C GLU A 46 14.15 -2.16 -12.42
N VAL A 47 14.06 -3.46 -12.10
CA VAL A 47 15.08 -4.44 -12.48
C VAL A 47 15.20 -4.55 -13.99
N LEU A 48 14.06 -4.66 -14.70
CA LEU A 48 14.03 -4.79 -16.16
C LEU A 48 14.58 -3.52 -16.86
N VAL A 49 14.22 -2.33 -16.37
CA VAL A 49 14.73 -1.06 -16.90
C VAL A 49 16.22 -0.90 -16.63
N LYS A 50 16.68 -1.13 -15.39
CA LYS A 50 18.12 -1.02 -15.02
C LYS A 50 18.99 -1.96 -15.85
N ARG A 51 18.44 -3.10 -16.27
CA ARG A 51 19.12 -4.08 -17.13
C ARG A 51 18.89 -3.88 -18.62
N SER A 52 18.22 -2.79 -19.02
CA SER A 52 17.91 -2.48 -20.43
C SER A 52 17.15 -3.60 -21.16
N LEU A 53 16.31 -4.34 -20.44
CA LEU A 53 15.49 -5.43 -21.00
C LEU A 53 14.12 -4.94 -21.48
N ILE A 54 13.70 -3.77 -20.99
CA ILE A 54 12.55 -3.02 -21.47
C ILE A 54 12.92 -1.54 -21.53
N HIS A 55 12.26 -0.79 -22.41
CA HIS A 55 12.40 0.66 -22.47
C HIS A 55 11.49 1.33 -21.44
N PRO A 56 11.97 2.37 -20.74
CA PRO A 56 11.12 3.18 -19.89
C PRO A 56 10.08 3.91 -20.76
N ASP A 57 8.84 3.98 -20.28
CA ASP A 57 7.76 4.69 -20.96
C ASP A 57 8.00 6.21 -20.90
N PRO A 58 8.25 6.90 -22.03
CA PRO A 58 8.52 8.33 -22.05
C PRO A 58 7.29 9.18 -21.68
N TYR A 59 6.07 8.63 -21.83
CA TYR A 59 4.81 9.36 -21.60
C TYR A 59 4.21 9.07 -20.22
N LYS A 60 4.93 8.35 -19.36
CA LYS A 60 4.45 7.95 -18.03
C LYS A 60 3.94 9.13 -17.20
N LEU A 61 4.64 10.26 -17.25
CA LEU A 61 4.29 11.46 -16.46
C LEU A 61 3.11 12.26 -17.03
N GLU A 62 2.78 12.06 -18.30
CA GLU A 62 1.71 12.78 -19.00
C GLU A 62 0.39 12.00 -18.99
N THR A 63 0.46 10.69 -18.73
CA THR A 63 -0.70 9.79 -18.73
C THR A 63 -1.58 10.04 -17.51
N ARG A 64 -2.86 10.39 -17.73
CA ARG A 64 -3.86 10.57 -16.67
C ARG A 64 -4.83 9.40 -16.67
N ILE A 65 -4.91 8.69 -15.55
CA ILE A 65 -5.84 7.57 -15.33
C ILE A 65 -6.98 8.06 -14.45
N SER A 66 -8.21 7.94 -14.93
CA SER A 66 -9.43 8.34 -14.21
C SER A 66 -10.36 7.18 -13.88
N ASP A 67 -10.19 6.03 -14.55
CA ASP A 67 -10.93 4.80 -14.28
C ASP A 67 -10.07 3.58 -14.66
N ILE A 68 -10.51 2.40 -14.25
CA ILE A 68 -9.84 1.14 -14.56
C ILE A 68 -9.98 0.86 -16.06
N GLY A 69 -8.86 0.93 -16.76
CA GLY A 69 -8.77 0.70 -18.20
C GLY A 69 -8.25 -0.68 -18.56
N THR A 70 -8.53 -1.09 -19.80
CA THR A 70 -7.97 -2.32 -20.38
C THR A 70 -6.53 -2.08 -20.83
N ILE A 71 -5.65 -3.03 -20.50
CA ILE A 71 -4.27 -3.02 -20.98
C ILE A 71 -4.19 -3.88 -22.24
N GLU A 72 -3.42 -3.41 -23.21
CA GLU A 72 -3.29 -4.12 -24.47
C GLU A 72 -2.65 -5.51 -24.30
N THR A 73 -3.26 -6.52 -24.90
CA THR A 73 -2.82 -7.93 -24.84
C THR A 73 -2.61 -8.54 -26.24
N THR A 74 -2.74 -7.72 -27.29
CA THR A 74 -2.59 -8.13 -28.69
C THR A 74 -1.20 -8.73 -28.93
N PRO A 75 -1.06 -9.73 -29.83
CA PRO A 75 0.25 -10.26 -30.19
C PRO A 75 1.18 -9.22 -30.79
N PHE A 76 2.47 -9.31 -30.45
CA PHE A 76 3.56 -8.50 -31.00
C PHE A 76 4.78 -9.38 -31.28
N THR A 77 5.71 -8.87 -32.08
CA THR A 77 6.89 -9.61 -32.52
C THR A 77 8.04 -9.52 -31.50
N GLU A 78 8.93 -10.52 -31.47
CA GLU A 78 10.07 -10.55 -30.53
C GLU A 78 11.01 -9.34 -30.68
N ASN A 79 11.10 -8.78 -31.88
CA ASN A 79 11.93 -7.59 -32.17
C ASN A 79 11.40 -6.33 -31.46
N GLU A 80 10.12 -6.32 -31.09
CA GLU A 80 9.45 -5.21 -30.44
C GLU A 80 9.32 -5.42 -28.92
N ASP A 81 9.79 -6.56 -28.39
CA ASP A 81 9.62 -6.99 -27.00
C ASP A 81 9.95 -5.88 -26.01
N ALA A 82 11.15 -5.29 -26.12
CA ALA A 82 11.62 -4.29 -25.17
C ALA A 82 10.75 -3.02 -25.16
N VAL A 83 10.19 -2.62 -26.31
CA VAL A 83 9.36 -1.42 -26.45
C VAL A 83 7.93 -1.71 -26.00
N VAL A 84 7.29 -2.72 -26.59
CA VAL A 84 5.87 -3.04 -26.37
C VAL A 84 5.65 -3.57 -24.95
N LEU A 85 6.50 -4.47 -24.46
CA LEU A 85 6.43 -4.92 -23.07
C LEU A 85 6.70 -3.77 -22.10
N GLY A 86 7.70 -2.92 -22.40
CA GLY A 86 8.02 -1.77 -21.58
C GLY A 86 6.83 -0.85 -21.37
N LYS A 87 6.13 -0.52 -22.46
CA LYS A 87 4.90 0.28 -22.42
C LYS A 87 3.79 -0.41 -21.63
N ARG A 88 3.46 -1.65 -21.97
CA ARG A 88 2.34 -2.40 -21.33
C ARG A 88 2.59 -2.67 -19.86
N PHE A 89 3.83 -2.94 -19.47
CA PHE A 89 4.19 -3.17 -18.07
C PHE A 89 4.19 -1.85 -17.28
N SER A 90 4.58 -0.73 -17.90
CA SER A 90 4.40 0.61 -17.34
C SER A 90 2.91 0.93 -17.14
N ASP A 91 2.06 0.66 -18.13
CA ASP A 91 0.61 0.86 -18.03
C ASP A 91 -0.02 0.01 -16.91
N TYR A 92 0.41 -1.24 -16.79
CA TYR A 92 0.01 -2.12 -15.69
C TYR A 92 0.40 -1.56 -14.32
N GLU A 93 1.62 -1.07 -14.18
CA GLU A 93 2.11 -0.49 -12.93
C GLU A 93 1.39 0.82 -12.58
N MET A 94 1.14 1.70 -13.55
CA MET A 94 0.38 2.94 -13.33
C MET A 94 -1.08 2.65 -12.96
N MET A 95 -1.70 1.64 -13.58
CA MET A 95 -3.05 1.23 -13.22
C MET A 95 -3.12 0.63 -11.81
N LEU A 96 -2.11 -0.14 -11.40
CA LEU A 96 -1.98 -0.60 -10.02
C LEU A 96 -1.87 0.57 -9.04
N ASP A 97 -1.08 1.59 -9.35
CA ASP A 97 -0.98 2.80 -8.52
C ASP A 97 -2.33 3.51 -8.42
N PHE A 98 -3.05 3.65 -9.54
CA PHE A 98 -4.39 4.23 -9.55
C PHE A 98 -5.36 3.45 -8.65
N ILE A 99 -5.38 2.12 -8.78
CA ILE A 99 -6.20 1.24 -7.94
C ILE A 99 -5.83 1.41 -6.47
N CYS A 100 -4.55 1.49 -6.13
CA CYS A 100 -4.09 1.57 -4.73
C CYS A 100 -4.36 2.93 -4.07
N THR A 101 -4.38 4.00 -4.87
CA THR A 101 -4.32 5.38 -4.38
C THR A 101 -5.64 6.14 -4.54
N TYR A 102 -6.36 5.93 -5.65
CA TYR A 102 -7.54 6.73 -6.02
C TYR A 102 -8.83 5.92 -6.12
N PHE A 103 -8.76 4.62 -6.38
CA PHE A 103 -9.95 3.78 -6.51
C PHE A 103 -10.60 3.51 -5.13
N ARG A 104 -11.91 3.74 -5.02
CA ARG A 104 -12.66 3.53 -3.78
C ARG A 104 -13.04 2.05 -3.62
N PHE A 105 -12.54 1.42 -2.55
CA PHE A 105 -12.89 0.05 -2.19
C PHE A 105 -14.17 0.02 -1.34
N SER A 106 -15.32 -0.06 -2.01
CA SER A 106 -16.62 -0.29 -1.36
C SER A 106 -17.54 -1.13 -2.24
N VAL A 107 -18.49 -1.84 -1.61
CA VAL A 107 -19.54 -2.61 -2.31
C VAL A 107 -20.30 -1.73 -3.29
N GLU A 108 -20.64 -0.50 -2.91
CA GLU A 108 -21.34 0.46 -3.77
C GLU A 108 -20.54 0.83 -5.03
N ASN A 109 -19.21 0.94 -4.89
CA ASN A 109 -18.34 1.38 -5.98
C ASN A 109 -17.92 0.21 -6.91
N ILE A 110 -17.84 -1.02 -6.39
CA ILE A 110 -17.35 -2.20 -7.12
C ILE A 110 -18.53 -3.04 -7.61
N SER A 111 -19.18 -2.58 -8.69
CA SER A 111 -20.29 -3.26 -9.36
C SER A 111 -19.86 -4.49 -10.15
N LEU A 112 -20.81 -5.35 -10.57
CA LEU A 112 -20.52 -6.53 -11.41
C LEU A 112 -19.68 -6.20 -12.67
N PRO A 113 -19.97 -5.14 -13.46
CA PRO A 113 -19.09 -4.74 -14.56
C PRO A 113 -17.66 -4.40 -14.11
N ARG A 114 -17.49 -3.70 -13.00
CA ARG A 114 -16.16 -3.34 -12.47
C ARG A 114 -15.41 -4.55 -11.93
N ILE A 115 -16.11 -5.52 -11.34
CA ILE A 115 -15.51 -6.80 -10.94
C ILE A 115 -14.93 -7.50 -12.17
N LYS A 116 -15.70 -7.57 -13.27
CA LYS A 116 -15.21 -8.14 -14.52
C LYS A 116 -13.96 -7.42 -15.03
N THR A 117 -13.96 -6.09 -15.04
CA THR A 117 -12.79 -5.30 -15.45
C THR A 117 -11.58 -5.56 -14.55
N LEU A 118 -11.77 -5.68 -13.23
CA LEU A 118 -10.70 -6.01 -12.29
C LEU A 118 -10.16 -7.43 -12.47
N LEU A 119 -11.02 -8.40 -12.78
CA LEU A 119 -10.61 -9.78 -13.11
C LEU A 119 -9.79 -9.81 -14.40
N GLU A 120 -10.25 -9.14 -15.46
CA GLU A 120 -9.50 -9.03 -16.72
C GLU A 120 -8.14 -8.34 -16.52
N PHE A 121 -8.10 -7.32 -15.65
CA PHE A 121 -6.89 -6.60 -15.32
C PHE A 121 -5.83 -7.48 -14.63
N ILE A 122 -6.20 -8.27 -13.61
CA ILE A 122 -5.23 -9.15 -12.93
C ILE A 122 -4.76 -10.31 -13.82
N GLU A 123 -5.48 -10.61 -14.91
CA GLU A 123 -5.14 -11.65 -15.88
C GLU A 123 -4.27 -11.18 -17.06
N VAL A 124 -3.95 -9.88 -17.14
CA VAL A 124 -3.08 -9.29 -18.18
C VAL A 124 -1.72 -10.00 -18.24
N PHE A 125 -1.21 -10.44 -17.09
CA PHE A 125 -0.06 -11.33 -16.97
C PHE A 125 -0.47 -12.59 -16.18
N ASP A 126 -0.18 -13.77 -16.72
CA ASP A 126 -0.37 -15.02 -15.99
C ASP A 126 0.80 -15.24 -15.02
N TRP A 127 0.69 -14.61 -13.84
CA TRP A 127 1.69 -14.73 -12.78
C TRP A 127 1.78 -16.14 -12.19
N ALA A 128 0.71 -16.92 -12.26
CA ALA A 128 0.69 -18.29 -11.77
C ALA A 128 1.49 -19.22 -12.68
N ASN A 129 1.39 -19.03 -14.00
CA ASN A 129 2.06 -19.84 -15.01
C ASN A 129 2.96 -18.99 -15.92
N LEU A 130 3.87 -18.22 -15.31
CA LEU A 130 4.76 -17.33 -16.02
C LEU A 130 5.80 -18.14 -16.83
N SER A 131 5.61 -18.23 -18.14
CA SER A 131 6.40 -19.09 -19.05
C SER A 131 6.70 -18.39 -20.38
N SER A 132 7.92 -18.58 -20.89
CA SER A 132 8.34 -18.12 -22.22
C SER A 132 7.63 -18.87 -23.36
N ASN A 133 6.94 -19.96 -23.06
CA ASN A 133 6.13 -20.72 -24.03
C ASN A 133 4.64 -20.39 -23.93
N SER A 134 4.26 -19.36 -23.16
CA SER A 134 2.86 -18.96 -23.01
C SER A 134 2.26 -18.51 -24.35
N SER A 135 1.00 -18.87 -24.59
CA SER A 135 0.21 -18.33 -25.70
C SER A 135 -0.14 -16.85 -25.51
N LYS A 136 -0.15 -16.36 -24.27
CA LYS A 136 -0.37 -14.94 -23.93
C LYS A 136 0.92 -14.13 -24.17
N SER A 137 0.89 -13.22 -25.15
CA SER A 137 2.07 -12.45 -25.57
C SER A 137 2.73 -11.65 -24.43
N ASN A 138 1.94 -10.98 -23.59
CA ASN A 138 2.46 -10.25 -22.43
C ASN A 138 3.17 -11.17 -21.42
N THR A 139 2.59 -12.35 -21.16
CA THR A 139 3.15 -13.34 -20.23
C THR A 139 4.46 -13.92 -20.78
N ARG A 140 4.47 -14.27 -22.08
CA ARG A 140 5.64 -14.78 -22.78
C ARG A 140 6.80 -13.77 -22.75
N ALA A 141 6.54 -12.53 -23.17
CA ALA A 141 7.57 -11.49 -23.21
C ALA A 141 8.12 -11.19 -21.81
N LEU A 142 7.25 -11.08 -20.79
CA LEU A 142 7.69 -10.87 -19.41
C LEU A 142 8.53 -12.04 -18.88
N ALA A 143 8.12 -13.28 -19.15
CA ALA A 143 8.87 -14.47 -18.75
C ALA A 143 10.27 -14.52 -19.40
N THR A 144 10.34 -14.19 -20.69
CA THR A 144 11.62 -14.09 -21.43
C THR A 144 12.50 -12.99 -20.85
N ALA A 145 11.93 -11.80 -20.59
CA ALA A 145 12.65 -10.67 -20.00
C ALA A 145 13.18 -11.02 -18.61
N LEU A 146 12.38 -11.65 -17.74
CA LEU A 146 12.82 -12.06 -16.40
C LEU A 146 13.86 -13.18 -16.44
N THR A 147 13.80 -14.09 -17.41
CA THR A 147 14.85 -15.10 -17.63
C THR A 147 16.18 -14.43 -17.97
N LYS A 148 16.16 -13.46 -18.90
CA LYS A 148 17.34 -12.63 -19.23
C LYS A 148 17.81 -11.78 -18.03
N ALA A 149 16.89 -11.31 -17.20
CA ALA A 149 17.20 -10.53 -16.00
C ALA A 149 17.92 -11.34 -14.93
N ARG A 150 17.67 -12.65 -14.86
CA ARG A 150 18.36 -13.57 -13.94
C ARG A 150 19.74 -13.96 -14.45
N ALA A 151 19.94 -14.03 -15.77
CA ALA A 151 21.21 -14.40 -16.37
C ALA A 151 22.34 -13.47 -15.88
N ASN A 152 23.38 -14.05 -15.28
CA ASN A 152 24.53 -13.33 -14.73
C ASN A 152 24.16 -12.22 -13.72
N ALA A 153 23.04 -12.33 -13.01
CA ALA A 153 22.61 -11.38 -11.99
C ALA A 153 23.24 -11.69 -10.61
N PRO A 154 23.47 -10.68 -9.75
CA PRO A 154 23.81 -10.91 -8.35
C PRO A 154 22.71 -11.70 -7.62
N ALA A 155 23.08 -12.52 -6.64
CA ALA A 155 22.15 -13.36 -5.88
C ALA A 155 20.99 -12.58 -5.26
N VAL A 156 21.24 -11.35 -4.78
CA VAL A 156 20.22 -10.45 -4.23
C VAL A 156 19.15 -10.09 -5.27
N THR A 157 19.56 -9.85 -6.52
CA THR A 157 18.63 -9.54 -7.62
C THR A 157 17.81 -10.78 -8.01
N ILE A 158 18.43 -11.96 -8.06
CA ILE A 158 17.72 -13.22 -8.34
C ILE A 158 16.66 -13.49 -7.25
N SER A 159 17.04 -13.32 -5.98
CA SER A 159 16.11 -13.47 -4.85
C SER A 159 14.94 -12.48 -4.93
N LEU A 160 15.22 -11.20 -5.21
CA LEU A 160 14.19 -10.17 -5.39
C LEU A 160 13.20 -10.52 -6.51
N ILE A 161 13.71 -11.00 -7.66
CA ILE A 161 12.86 -11.39 -8.80
C ILE A 161 11.95 -12.56 -8.40
N ASN A 162 12.51 -13.59 -7.76
CA ASN A 162 11.76 -14.79 -7.39
C ASN A 162 10.70 -14.49 -6.33
N ASP A 163 11.05 -13.75 -5.28
CA ASP A 163 10.12 -13.32 -4.24
C ASP A 163 9.00 -12.44 -4.81
N SER A 164 9.34 -11.52 -5.72
CA SER A 164 8.34 -10.68 -6.38
C SER A 164 7.39 -11.49 -7.25
N GLN A 165 7.90 -12.46 -8.03
CA GLN A 165 7.06 -13.34 -8.86
C GLN A 165 6.12 -14.21 -8.01
N GLU A 166 6.65 -14.83 -6.95
CA GLU A 166 5.84 -15.66 -6.05
C GLU A 166 4.72 -14.85 -5.39
N LYS A 167 5.05 -13.65 -4.90
CA LYS A 167 4.07 -12.73 -4.31
C LYS A 167 3.04 -12.26 -5.32
N CYS A 168 3.44 -11.90 -6.54
CA CYS A 168 2.48 -11.54 -7.60
C CYS A 168 1.47 -12.67 -7.84
N SER A 169 1.93 -13.92 -7.94
CA SER A 169 1.07 -15.10 -8.12
C SER A 169 0.08 -15.27 -6.96
N LYS A 170 0.56 -15.19 -5.71
CA LYS A 170 -0.27 -15.29 -4.51
C LYS A 170 -1.29 -14.15 -4.43
N CYS A 171 -0.87 -12.91 -4.65
CA CYS A 171 -1.76 -11.75 -4.63
C CYS A 171 -2.86 -11.86 -5.68
N CYS A 172 -2.54 -12.22 -6.92
CA CYS A 172 -3.53 -12.36 -7.99
C CYS A 172 -4.59 -13.42 -7.63
N LYS A 173 -4.19 -14.59 -7.13
CA LYS A 173 -5.12 -15.63 -6.67
C LYS A 173 -6.02 -15.15 -5.53
N THR A 174 -5.47 -14.43 -4.56
CA THR A 174 -6.23 -13.90 -3.43
C THR A 174 -7.22 -12.83 -3.88
N ILE A 175 -6.79 -11.90 -4.73
CA ILE A 175 -7.64 -10.84 -5.31
C ILE A 175 -8.78 -11.48 -6.10
N GLU A 176 -8.48 -12.44 -6.97
CA GLU A 176 -9.46 -13.19 -7.74
C GLU A 176 -10.52 -13.84 -6.82
N GLY A 177 -10.07 -14.49 -5.74
CA GLY A 177 -10.96 -15.08 -4.74
C GLY A 177 -11.87 -14.04 -4.08
N CYS A 178 -11.33 -12.88 -3.70
CA CYS A 178 -12.12 -11.79 -3.11
C CYS A 178 -13.14 -11.23 -4.10
N LEU A 179 -12.75 -11.06 -5.37
CA LEU A 179 -13.61 -10.55 -6.45
C LEU A 179 -14.75 -11.53 -6.78
N ARG A 180 -14.49 -12.83 -6.80
CA ARG A 180 -15.52 -13.86 -6.99
C ARG A 180 -16.52 -13.88 -5.83
N GLU A 181 -16.03 -13.83 -4.61
CA GLU A 181 -16.88 -13.73 -3.41
C GLU A 181 -17.74 -12.46 -3.43
N LEU A 182 -17.15 -11.33 -3.82
CA LEU A 182 -17.87 -10.07 -3.98
C LEU A 182 -18.88 -10.14 -5.12
N ALA A 183 -18.58 -10.81 -6.24
CA ALA A 183 -19.51 -10.99 -7.35
C ALA A 183 -20.76 -11.76 -6.91
N ASP A 184 -20.57 -12.82 -6.14
CA ASP A 184 -21.69 -13.57 -5.57
C ASP A 184 -22.50 -12.69 -4.62
N PHE A 185 -21.84 -11.91 -3.76
CA PHE A 185 -22.54 -10.98 -2.88
C PHE A 185 -23.29 -9.87 -3.62
N GLN A 186 -22.74 -9.34 -4.72
CA GLN A 186 -23.41 -8.33 -5.55
C GLN A 186 -24.70 -8.86 -6.18
N LYS A 187 -24.76 -10.15 -6.53
CA LYS A 187 -26.00 -10.78 -7.00
C LYS A 187 -27.04 -10.85 -5.88
N GLU A 188 -26.65 -11.19 -4.65
CA GLU A 188 -27.57 -11.18 -3.50
C GLU A 188 -28.05 -9.76 -3.17
N MET A 189 -27.16 -8.77 -3.21
CA MET A 189 -27.51 -7.35 -3.05
C MET A 189 -28.48 -6.88 -4.13
N TYR A 190 -28.30 -7.31 -5.38
CA TYR A 190 -29.24 -7.03 -6.46
C TYR A 190 -30.63 -7.61 -6.14
N LYS A 191 -30.71 -8.87 -5.70
CA LYS A 191 -31.99 -9.50 -5.33
C LYS A 191 -32.66 -8.80 -4.14
N GLY A 192 -31.90 -8.48 -3.10
CA GLY A 192 -32.40 -7.75 -1.92
C GLY A 192 -32.93 -6.36 -2.26
N ASN A 193 -32.17 -5.58 -3.05
CA ASN A 193 -32.61 -4.27 -3.52
C ASN A 193 -33.85 -4.36 -4.42
N LEU A 194 -33.94 -5.39 -5.27
CA LEU A 194 -35.15 -5.62 -6.07
C LEU A 194 -36.37 -5.87 -5.19
N ARG A 195 -36.25 -6.74 -4.17
CA ARG A 195 -37.34 -6.99 -3.21
C ARG A 195 -37.76 -5.69 -2.52
N LYS A 196 -36.80 -4.90 -2.03
CA LYS A 196 -37.06 -3.61 -1.39
C LYS A 196 -37.75 -2.62 -2.33
N ASP A 197 -37.17 -2.36 -3.50
CA ASP A 197 -37.66 -1.35 -4.43
C ASP A 197 -38.98 -1.74 -5.09
N VAL A 198 -39.24 -3.03 -5.29
CA VAL A 198 -40.42 -3.53 -6.01
C VAL A 198 -41.52 -4.00 -5.07
N PHE A 199 -41.24 -4.84 -4.07
CA PHE A 199 -42.31 -5.43 -3.23
C PHE A 199 -42.89 -4.43 -2.22
N GLU A 200 -42.14 -3.39 -1.88
CA GLU A 200 -42.59 -2.29 -1.03
C GLU A 200 -43.25 -1.16 -1.84
N HIS A 201 -43.20 -1.23 -3.17
CA HIS A 201 -43.82 -0.22 -4.02
C HIS A 201 -45.36 -0.24 -3.84
N PRO A 202 -46.03 0.92 -3.69
CA PRO A 202 -47.49 0.96 -3.44
C PRO A 202 -48.34 0.29 -4.53
N GLU A 203 -47.84 0.25 -5.77
CA GLU A 203 -48.52 -0.39 -6.89
C GLU A 203 -48.24 -1.89 -7.03
N PHE A 204 -47.44 -2.50 -6.15
CA PHE A 204 -47.13 -3.93 -6.21
C PHE A 204 -48.33 -4.76 -5.70
N ASP A 205 -48.97 -5.48 -6.61
CA ASP A 205 -50.09 -6.34 -6.28
C ASP A 205 -49.61 -7.68 -5.72
N LYS A 206 -49.47 -7.75 -4.40
CA LYS A 206 -49.03 -8.96 -3.68
C LYS A 206 -49.96 -10.15 -3.89
N ALA A 207 -51.27 -9.92 -3.99
CA ALA A 207 -52.25 -10.99 -4.14
C ALA A 207 -52.11 -11.65 -5.52
N LYS A 208 -51.92 -10.84 -6.56
CA LYS A 208 -51.65 -11.31 -7.92
C LYS A 208 -50.27 -11.94 -8.04
N ALA A 209 -49.23 -11.28 -7.53
CA ALA A 209 -47.84 -11.75 -7.65
C ALA A 209 -47.66 -13.15 -7.03
N PHE A 210 -48.20 -13.38 -5.84
CA PHE A 210 -48.02 -14.64 -5.12
C PHE A 210 -49.09 -15.71 -5.44
N SER A 211 -49.81 -15.55 -6.55
CA SER A 211 -50.78 -16.55 -7.04
C SER A 211 -50.13 -17.66 -7.86
N SER A 212 -49.03 -17.36 -8.56
CA SER A 212 -48.19 -18.33 -9.26
C SER A 212 -46.78 -17.78 -9.50
N PRO A 213 -45.77 -18.64 -9.74
CA PRO A 213 -44.42 -18.22 -10.11
C PRO A 213 -44.38 -17.28 -11.31
N GLU A 214 -45.20 -17.53 -12.34
CA GLU A 214 -45.25 -16.70 -13.55
C GLU A 214 -45.90 -15.33 -13.27
N ALA A 215 -46.89 -15.29 -12.39
CA ALA A 215 -47.52 -14.03 -11.99
C ALA A 215 -46.53 -13.12 -11.25
N GLU A 216 -45.66 -13.69 -10.40
CA GLU A 216 -44.62 -12.95 -9.69
C GLU A 216 -43.59 -12.36 -10.65
N ILE A 217 -43.06 -13.16 -11.60
CA ILE A 217 -42.09 -12.70 -12.60
C ILE A 217 -42.66 -11.53 -13.40
N ASN A 218 -43.91 -11.64 -13.84
CA ASN A 218 -44.57 -10.60 -14.63
C ASN A 218 -44.77 -9.31 -13.82
N GLU A 219 -45.14 -9.43 -12.54
CA GLU A 219 -45.31 -8.26 -11.67
C GLU A 219 -43.98 -7.59 -11.33
N ILE A 220 -42.93 -8.37 -11.07
CA ILE A 220 -41.57 -7.86 -10.88
C ILE A 220 -41.12 -7.09 -12.13
N LYS A 221 -41.24 -7.68 -13.32
CA LYS A 221 -40.83 -7.01 -14.58
C LYS A 221 -41.62 -5.73 -14.85
N ARG A 222 -42.93 -5.73 -14.57
CA ARG A 222 -43.80 -4.58 -14.75
C ARG A 222 -43.33 -3.38 -13.92
N LEU A 223 -43.00 -3.62 -12.65
CA LEU A 223 -42.67 -2.55 -11.71
C LEU A 223 -41.19 -2.20 -11.69
N TYR A 224 -40.28 -3.15 -11.89
CA TYR A 224 -38.84 -2.89 -11.85
C TYR A 224 -38.38 -1.85 -12.88
N VAL A 225 -38.96 -1.88 -14.09
CA VAL A 225 -38.72 -0.86 -15.14
C VAL A 225 -39.19 0.52 -14.69
N LYS A 226 -40.25 0.59 -13.88
CA LYS A 226 -40.83 1.83 -13.37
C LYS A 226 -40.06 2.39 -12.15
N THR A 227 -39.56 1.52 -11.27
CA THR A 227 -38.86 1.92 -10.04
C THR A 227 -37.37 2.18 -10.23
N THR A 228 -36.70 1.47 -11.15
CA THR A 228 -35.23 1.58 -11.30
C THR A 228 -34.75 2.20 -12.61
N GLY A 229 -35.68 2.55 -13.51
CA GLY A 229 -35.38 3.14 -14.83
C GLY A 229 -34.89 2.12 -15.86
N LYS A 230 -34.00 2.51 -16.78
CA LYS A 230 -33.45 1.65 -17.86
C LYS A 230 -32.38 0.63 -17.38
N LYS A 231 -32.38 0.20 -16.13
CA LYS A 231 -31.41 -0.80 -15.65
C LYS A 231 -31.75 -2.17 -16.22
N THR A 232 -30.71 -2.94 -16.57
CA THR A 232 -30.85 -4.31 -17.09
C THR A 232 -31.47 -5.22 -16.04
N VAL A 233 -32.50 -5.98 -16.43
CA VAL A 233 -33.11 -7.01 -15.58
C VAL A 233 -32.37 -8.33 -15.79
N TYR A 234 -31.75 -8.84 -14.73
CA TYR A 234 -31.15 -10.18 -14.73
C TYR A 234 -32.24 -11.23 -14.51
N THR A 235 -32.70 -11.87 -15.58
CA THR A 235 -33.85 -12.78 -15.55
C THR A 235 -33.61 -13.99 -14.65
N ASP A 236 -32.38 -14.49 -14.66
CA ASP A 236 -31.88 -15.60 -13.85
C ASP A 236 -31.94 -15.28 -12.35
N LEU A 237 -31.56 -14.06 -11.94
CA LEU A 237 -31.68 -13.61 -10.55
C LEU A 237 -33.13 -13.39 -10.13
N VAL A 238 -34.00 -12.95 -11.05
CA VAL A 238 -35.45 -12.86 -10.79
C VAL A 238 -36.04 -14.26 -10.60
N GLN A 239 -35.60 -15.24 -11.38
CA GLN A 239 -36.04 -16.62 -11.22
C GLN A 239 -35.60 -17.21 -9.88
N GLU A 240 -34.40 -16.87 -9.39
CA GLU A 240 -33.96 -17.23 -8.04
C GLU A 240 -34.89 -16.66 -6.96
N ILE A 241 -35.28 -15.37 -7.05
CA ILE A 241 -36.24 -14.75 -6.12
C ILE A 241 -37.55 -15.53 -6.09
N VAL A 242 -38.11 -15.86 -7.26
CA VAL A 242 -39.38 -16.60 -7.35
C VAL A 242 -39.25 -18.01 -6.79
N ASN A 243 -38.09 -18.67 -6.97
CA ASN A 243 -37.83 -19.97 -6.39
C ASN A 243 -37.69 -19.89 -4.85
N GLU A 244 -37.08 -18.84 -4.32
CA GLU A 244 -37.03 -18.54 -2.88
C GLU A 244 -38.42 -18.21 -2.32
N ASP A 245 -39.34 -17.66 -3.12
CA ASP A 245 -40.65 -17.22 -2.66
C ASP A 245 -41.73 -18.30 -2.75
N GLN A 246 -41.79 -18.99 -3.89
CA GLN A 246 -42.86 -19.93 -4.24
C GLN A 246 -42.36 -21.32 -4.66
N GLY A 247 -41.05 -21.55 -4.74
CA GLY A 247 -40.50 -22.83 -5.17
C GLY A 247 -40.80 -23.99 -4.21
N PRO A 248 -40.77 -25.25 -4.68
CA PRO A 248 -41.06 -26.43 -3.85
C PRO A 248 -40.06 -26.60 -2.70
N ASN A 249 -38.83 -26.10 -2.85
CA ASN A 249 -37.75 -26.16 -1.85
C ASN A 249 -37.47 -24.79 -1.20
N LYS A 250 -38.43 -23.87 -1.21
CA LYS A 250 -38.26 -22.47 -0.77
C LYS A 250 -37.62 -22.33 0.62
N GLU A 251 -38.01 -23.14 1.61
CA GLU A 251 -37.46 -23.05 2.96
C GLU A 251 -35.96 -23.39 3.00
N SER A 252 -35.57 -24.44 2.29
CA SER A 252 -34.17 -24.85 2.16
C SER A 252 -33.35 -23.78 1.42
N LEU A 253 -33.90 -23.19 0.35
CA LEU A 253 -33.24 -22.11 -0.39
C LEU A 253 -33.03 -20.86 0.47
N ARG A 254 -34.06 -20.44 1.23
CA ARG A 254 -33.98 -19.31 2.17
C ARG A 254 -32.94 -19.54 3.26
N ALA A 255 -32.97 -20.72 3.89
CA ALA A 255 -32.01 -21.09 4.93
C ALA A 255 -30.57 -21.12 4.39
N ALA A 256 -30.36 -21.69 3.20
CA ALA A 256 -29.06 -21.73 2.54
C ALA A 256 -28.56 -20.31 2.20
N LEU A 257 -29.43 -19.42 1.74
CA LEU A 257 -29.07 -18.03 1.47
C LEU A 257 -28.66 -17.29 2.75
N LEU A 258 -29.44 -17.40 3.82
CA LEU A 258 -29.11 -16.77 5.09
C LEU A 258 -27.78 -17.29 5.64
N SER A 259 -27.55 -18.61 5.58
CA SER A 259 -26.26 -19.21 5.98
C SER A 259 -25.09 -18.77 5.09
N LYS A 260 -25.32 -18.54 3.78
CA LYS A 260 -24.30 -17.98 2.88
C LYS A 260 -23.94 -16.53 3.25
N LEU A 261 -24.91 -15.75 3.72
CA LEU A 261 -24.74 -14.36 4.15
C LEU A 261 -24.19 -14.22 5.56
N GLU A 262 -24.19 -15.28 6.36
CA GLU A 262 -23.50 -15.27 7.64
C GLU A 262 -22.07 -14.79 7.45
N ILE A 263 -21.68 -13.84 8.31
CA ILE A 263 -20.30 -13.44 8.42
C ILE A 263 -19.62 -14.62 9.09
N LYS A 264 -19.07 -15.51 8.25
CA LYS A 264 -18.00 -16.39 8.69
C LYS A 264 -16.90 -15.45 9.13
N ILE A 265 -16.90 -15.12 10.41
CA ILE A 265 -15.68 -14.78 11.11
C ILE A 265 -14.86 -16.04 10.92
N GLN A 266 -14.18 -16.12 9.78
CA GLN A 266 -12.86 -16.68 9.82
C GLN A 266 -12.23 -15.82 10.91
N GLU A 267 -12.15 -16.38 12.11
CA GLU A 267 -10.83 -16.60 12.64
C GLU A 267 -10.03 -17.10 11.43
N THR A 268 -9.51 -16.15 10.65
CA THR A 268 -8.09 -16.15 10.48
C THR A 268 -7.59 -16.43 11.90
N LYS A 269 -7.39 -17.73 12.16
CA LYS A 269 -6.03 -18.23 12.15
C LYS A 269 -5.22 -17.43 11.11
N LYS A 270 -4.98 -16.11 11.38
CA LYS A 270 -3.65 -15.61 11.63
C LYS A 270 -3.14 -16.77 12.42
N GLU A 271 -2.32 -17.62 11.80
CA GLU A 271 -1.55 -18.55 12.60
C GLU A 271 -1.24 -17.75 13.84
N THR A 272 -1.82 -18.14 14.96
CA THR A 272 -1.21 -17.83 16.22
C THR A 272 0.05 -18.71 16.16
N LYS A 273 1.01 -18.34 15.26
CA LYS A 273 2.24 -17.81 15.78
C LYS A 273 1.75 -16.94 16.90
N THR A 274 1.76 -17.51 18.10
CA THR A 274 2.05 -16.79 19.31
C THR A 274 3.01 -15.69 18.89
N VAL A 275 2.47 -14.55 18.45
CA VAL A 275 3.28 -13.49 17.88
C VAL A 275 3.83 -12.94 19.15
N ASN A 276 5.06 -13.34 19.43
CA ASN A 276 5.73 -12.92 20.63
C ASN A 276 5.71 -11.38 20.59
N PRO A 277 5.18 -10.69 21.60
CA PRO A 277 5.21 -9.22 21.65
C PRO A 277 6.62 -8.68 21.38
N HIS A 278 7.64 -9.44 21.79
CA HIS A 278 9.04 -9.20 21.44
C HIS A 278 9.30 -9.20 19.92
N ASP A 279 8.74 -10.13 19.15
CA ASP A 279 8.90 -10.16 17.69
C ASP A 279 8.26 -8.95 17.01
N LEU A 280 7.11 -8.46 17.50
CA LEU A 280 6.47 -7.23 17.00
C LEU A 280 7.33 -6.01 17.34
N LEU A 281 7.83 -5.95 18.56
CA LEU A 281 8.72 -4.89 19.00
C LEU A 281 9.99 -4.86 18.15
N MET A 282 10.59 -6.03 17.90
CA MET A 282 11.80 -6.14 17.10
C MET A 282 11.55 -5.90 15.61
N THR A 283 10.35 -6.19 15.11
CA THR A 283 9.90 -5.74 13.78
C THR A 283 9.85 -4.21 13.72
N ALA A 284 9.33 -3.56 14.76
CA ALA A 284 9.32 -2.09 14.84
C ALA A 284 10.75 -1.52 14.93
N VAL A 285 11.64 -2.11 15.74
CA VAL A 285 13.06 -1.74 15.81
C VAL A 285 13.73 -1.89 14.44
N PHE A 286 13.46 -2.97 13.71
CA PHE A 286 14.04 -3.22 12.39
C PHE A 286 13.70 -2.10 11.40
N THR A 287 12.50 -1.50 11.49
CA THR A 287 12.13 -0.37 10.63
C THR A 287 13.00 0.87 10.79
N LEU A 288 13.66 1.05 11.94
CA LEU A 288 14.63 2.13 12.14
C LEU A 288 15.82 2.00 11.18
N GLY A 289 16.11 0.79 10.69
CA GLY A 289 17.22 0.55 9.77
C GLY A 289 17.12 1.34 8.46
N VAL A 290 15.90 1.69 8.04
CA VAL A 290 15.64 2.51 6.85
C VAL A 290 16.22 3.92 6.98
N PHE A 291 16.39 4.44 8.20
CA PHE A 291 16.98 5.76 8.42
C PHE A 291 18.45 5.81 8.00
N GLY A 292 19.19 4.70 8.09
CA GLY A 292 20.61 4.63 7.76
C GLY A 292 20.96 5.17 6.36
N PRO A 293 20.46 4.55 5.29
CA PRO A 293 20.73 5.02 3.93
C PRO A 293 20.18 6.43 3.65
N ILE A 294 19.03 6.80 4.24
CA ILE A 294 18.45 8.14 4.08
C ILE A 294 19.36 9.21 4.69
N LEU A 295 19.80 9.01 5.94
CA LEU A 295 20.72 9.91 6.62
C LEU A 295 22.09 9.95 5.94
N GLY A 296 22.56 8.84 5.38
CA GLY A 296 23.78 8.82 4.56
C GLY A 296 23.69 9.72 3.33
N GLN A 297 22.55 9.69 2.62
CA GLN A 297 22.33 10.59 1.47
C GLN A 297 22.21 12.06 1.90
N MET A 298 21.47 12.32 2.99
CA MET A 298 21.36 13.67 3.56
C MET A 298 22.71 14.20 4.03
N TYR A 299 23.55 13.36 4.66
CA TYR A 299 24.89 13.74 5.11
C TYR A 299 25.74 14.30 3.97
N VAL A 300 25.79 13.62 2.83
CA VAL A 300 26.55 14.09 1.66
C VAL A 300 26.06 15.46 1.20
N LYS A 301 24.74 15.62 1.04
CA LYS A 301 24.12 16.89 0.62
C LYS A 301 24.33 18.01 1.63
N LEU A 302 24.23 17.71 2.92
CA LEU A 302 24.46 18.66 4.00
C LEU A 302 25.91 19.11 4.05
N THR A 303 26.87 18.20 3.87
CA THR A 303 28.30 18.53 3.76
C THR A 303 28.52 19.54 2.64
N ASP A 304 28.02 19.25 1.44
CA ASP A 304 28.17 20.15 0.29
C ASP A 304 27.51 21.52 0.54
N ASN A 305 26.30 21.54 1.11
CA ASN A 305 25.58 22.77 1.39
C ASN A 305 26.26 23.60 2.48
N PHE A 306 26.81 22.98 3.52
CA PHE A 306 27.59 23.68 4.54
C PHE A 306 28.91 24.22 3.95
N GLU A 307 29.57 23.50 3.05
CA GLU A 307 30.74 24.03 2.34
C GLU A 307 30.41 25.27 1.50
N LEU A 308 29.23 25.28 0.85
CA LEU A 308 28.74 26.46 0.12
C LEU A 308 28.37 27.61 1.06
N LEU A 309 27.75 27.33 2.21
CA LEU A 309 27.35 28.35 3.19
C LEU A 309 28.57 29.03 3.82
N PHE A 310 29.61 28.26 4.15
CA PHE A 310 30.86 28.78 4.71
C PHE A 310 31.91 29.05 3.63
N TYR A 311 31.51 29.14 2.36
CA TYR A 311 32.41 29.41 1.26
C TYR A 311 33.10 30.76 1.45
N ALA A 312 34.40 30.73 1.73
CA ALA A 312 35.26 31.89 1.62
C ALA A 312 36.10 31.74 0.35
N LYS A 313 36.19 32.77 -0.49
CA LYS A 313 37.00 32.77 -1.73
C LYS A 313 38.34 32.07 -1.48
N LYS A 314 38.54 30.91 -2.10
CA LYS A 314 39.75 30.08 -1.94
C LYS A 314 40.89 30.72 -2.72
N THR A 315 41.66 31.60 -2.10
CA THR A 315 42.97 32.04 -2.63
C THR A 315 44.01 30.95 -2.36
N LEU A 316 44.88 30.65 -3.32
CA LEU A 316 45.93 29.60 -3.23
C LEU A 316 46.79 29.73 -1.94
N PHE A 317 47.03 30.96 -1.49
CA PHE A 317 47.76 31.27 -0.24
C PHE A 317 47.05 30.77 1.03
N ARG A 318 45.71 30.68 1.03
CA ARG A 318 44.93 30.23 2.19
C ARG A 318 44.97 28.70 2.35
N LYS A 319 45.10 27.93 1.26
CA LYS A 319 45.33 26.48 1.32
C LYS A 319 46.69 26.15 1.96
N PHE A 320 47.71 26.97 1.67
CA PHE A 320 49.03 26.85 2.32
C PHE A 320 48.92 27.14 3.83
N VAL A 321 48.22 28.21 4.22
CA VAL A 321 47.96 28.55 5.63
C VAL A 321 47.11 27.49 6.35
N GLU A 322 46.14 26.87 5.68
CA GLU A 322 45.33 25.77 6.24
C GLU A 322 46.13 24.49 6.42
N ALA A 323 47.02 24.14 5.48
CA ALA A 323 47.95 23.04 5.64
C ALA A 323 48.94 23.28 6.80
N LEU A 324 49.44 24.52 6.95
CA LEU A 324 50.32 24.92 8.05
C LEU A 324 49.59 24.89 9.41
N LYS A 325 48.33 25.35 9.47
CA LYS A 325 47.48 25.29 10.68
C LYS A 325 47.19 23.86 11.11
N LYS A 326 46.99 22.96 10.15
CA LYS A 326 46.78 21.52 10.40
C LYS A 326 48.06 20.84 10.91
N ALA A 327 49.24 21.25 10.43
CA ALA A 327 50.53 20.81 10.95
C ALA A 327 50.87 21.36 12.35
N LEU A 328 50.31 22.52 12.71
CA LEU A 328 50.53 23.21 14.00
C LEU A 328 49.42 22.95 15.05
N GLY A 329 48.45 22.07 14.78
CA GLY A 329 47.41 21.70 15.74
C GLY A 329 46.42 22.83 16.10
N ILE A 330 46.31 23.87 15.26
CA ILE A 330 45.45 25.03 15.52
C ILE A 330 44.00 24.64 15.21
N LYS A 331 43.12 24.69 16.22
CA LYS A 331 41.68 24.37 16.10
C LYS A 331 41.04 25.19 14.96
N GLU A 332 40.35 24.50 14.05
CA GLU A 332 39.59 25.14 12.98
C GLU A 332 38.56 26.12 13.56
N LYS A 333 38.25 27.20 12.82
CA LYS A 333 37.21 28.15 13.23
C LYS A 333 35.89 27.42 13.39
N GLU A 334 35.24 27.59 14.55
CA GLU A 334 33.92 27.03 14.83
C GLU A 334 32.94 27.45 13.73
N ARG A 335 32.41 26.47 13.00
CA ARG A 335 31.35 26.67 12.00
C ARG A 335 30.03 26.59 12.73
N VAL A 336 29.42 27.75 12.96
CA VAL A 336 28.13 27.87 13.65
C VAL A 336 27.15 28.57 12.73
N CYS A 337 25.92 28.05 12.64
CA CYS A 337 24.81 28.74 12.01
C CYS A 337 23.60 28.77 12.94
N THR A 338 22.74 29.76 12.74
CA THR A 338 21.50 29.91 13.50
C THR A 338 20.33 29.71 12.53
N ILE A 339 19.49 28.74 12.82
CA ILE A 339 18.32 28.39 12.03
C ILE A 339 17.04 28.77 12.76
N LEU A 340 15.99 29.07 12.00
CA LEU A 340 14.65 29.26 12.54
C LEU A 340 13.90 27.94 12.38
N VAL A 341 13.65 27.28 13.50
CA VAL A 341 12.81 26.08 13.56
C VAL A 341 11.38 26.50 13.83
N THR A 342 10.45 25.99 13.03
CA THR A 342 9.01 26.17 13.28
C THR A 342 8.46 24.89 13.90
N ASP A 343 7.82 25.02 15.05
CA ASP A 343 7.11 23.92 15.69
C ASP A 343 5.88 23.55 14.84
N PRO A 344 5.76 22.28 14.39
CA PRO A 344 4.68 21.87 13.50
C PRO A 344 3.30 21.78 14.17
N GLN A 345 3.21 21.75 15.51
CA GLN A 345 1.94 21.72 16.24
C GLN A 345 1.47 23.11 16.66
N THR A 346 2.38 23.98 17.09
CA THR A 346 2.04 25.30 17.64
C THR A 346 2.30 26.46 16.68
N GLY A 347 3.06 26.23 15.60
CA GLY A 347 3.51 27.27 14.68
C GLY A 347 4.56 28.22 15.28
N ALA A 348 4.99 28.00 16.52
CA ALA A 348 5.98 28.83 17.20
C ALA A 348 7.35 28.72 16.51
N LYS A 349 8.02 29.87 16.32
CA LYS A 349 9.37 29.93 15.73
C LYS A 349 10.40 30.04 16.84
N THR A 350 11.32 29.10 16.90
CA THR A 350 12.45 29.09 17.83
C THR A 350 13.76 29.19 17.06
N SER A 351 14.71 29.93 17.63
CA SER A 351 16.05 30.08 17.07
C SER A 351 16.94 28.97 17.63
N GLU A 352 17.48 28.13 16.77
CA GLU A 352 18.37 27.02 17.15
C GLU A 352 19.80 27.30 16.63
N ARG A 353 20.79 27.24 17.53
CA ARG A 353 22.21 27.38 17.19
C ARG A 353 22.79 26.00 16.88
N ILE A 354 23.25 25.81 15.64
CA ILE A 354 23.86 24.56 15.16
C ILE A 354 25.38 24.73 15.09
N GLU A 355 26.09 23.93 15.87
CA GLU A 355 27.55 23.71 15.71
C GLU A 355 27.74 22.60 14.66
N VAL A 356 28.26 22.98 13.50
CA VAL A 356 28.18 22.17 12.28
C VAL A 356 28.96 20.88 12.43
N ASN A 357 30.15 20.91 13.04
CA ASN A 357 30.98 19.72 13.16
C ASN A 357 30.32 18.68 14.08
N THR A 358 29.78 19.11 15.22
CA THR A 358 29.02 18.24 16.14
C THR A 358 27.77 17.68 15.47
N PHE A 359 27.04 18.52 14.73
CA PHE A 359 25.82 18.11 14.03
C PHE A 359 26.10 17.06 12.94
N MET A 360 27.10 17.30 12.10
CA MET A 360 27.48 16.37 11.04
C MET A 360 28.02 15.05 11.59
N THR A 361 28.85 15.11 12.65
CA THR A 361 29.31 13.91 13.37
C THR A 361 28.13 13.11 13.94
N LYS A 362 27.10 13.79 14.45
CA LYS A 362 25.89 13.13 14.96
C LYS A 362 25.14 12.41 13.83
N ILE A 363 24.94 13.06 12.67
CA ILE A 363 24.25 12.45 11.53
C ILE A 363 25.01 11.20 11.05
N GLU A 364 26.33 11.30 10.90
CA GLU A 364 27.17 10.18 10.46
C GLU A 364 27.07 8.99 11.42
N LYS A 365 27.19 9.24 12.73
CA LYS A 365 27.04 8.20 13.76
C LYS A 365 25.66 7.56 13.72
N LEU A 366 24.59 8.34 13.59
CA LEU A 366 23.23 7.82 13.49
C LEU A 366 23.03 7.00 12.22
N ALA A 367 23.54 7.46 11.08
CA ALA A 367 23.48 6.72 9.82
C ALA A 367 24.15 5.34 9.94
N HIS A 368 25.28 5.26 10.63
CA HIS A 368 25.98 4.00 10.89
C HIS A 368 25.18 3.09 11.81
N ILE A 369 24.69 3.60 12.95
CA ILE A 369 23.87 2.84 13.91
C ILE A 369 22.64 2.25 13.22
N TYR A 370 21.88 3.06 12.47
CA TYR A 370 20.70 2.57 11.78
C TYR A 370 21.04 1.57 10.68
N SER A 371 22.15 1.76 9.96
CA SER A 371 22.60 0.77 8.98
C SER A 371 22.94 -0.58 9.65
N GLY A 372 23.54 -0.55 10.84
CA GLY A 372 23.76 -1.73 11.69
C GLY A 372 22.46 -2.41 12.13
N ILE A 373 21.42 -1.64 12.44
CA ILE A 373 20.08 -2.16 12.74
C ILE A 373 19.46 -2.83 11.50
N GLY A 374 19.52 -2.17 10.33
CA GLY A 374 18.94 -2.65 9.08
C GLY A 374 19.60 -3.92 8.52
N SER A 375 20.88 -4.15 8.84
CA SER A 375 21.61 -5.36 8.47
C SER A 375 21.48 -6.50 9.49
N ARG A 376 20.73 -6.29 10.59
CA ARG A 376 20.68 -7.20 11.75
C ARG A 376 22.07 -7.46 12.36
N GLY A 377 22.91 -6.42 12.36
CA GLY A 377 24.26 -6.43 12.91
C GLY A 377 24.31 -6.36 14.44
N VAL A 378 25.44 -5.89 14.97
CA VAL A 378 25.72 -5.84 16.42
C VAL A 378 24.68 -5.02 17.17
N GLU A 379 24.28 -3.86 16.64
CA GLU A 379 23.30 -2.96 17.23
C GLU A 379 21.92 -3.62 17.34
N TYR A 380 21.47 -4.32 16.28
CA TYR A 380 20.20 -5.03 16.29
C TYR A 380 20.20 -6.14 17.34
N ASN A 381 21.25 -6.97 17.36
CA ASN A 381 21.36 -8.08 18.29
C ASN A 381 21.43 -7.59 19.74
N LYS A 382 22.11 -6.47 20.00
CA LYS A 382 22.14 -5.84 21.32
C LYS A 382 20.74 -5.42 21.80
N ILE A 383 19.92 -4.85 20.91
CA ILE A 383 18.54 -4.47 21.24
C ILE A 383 17.66 -5.71 21.43
N ASN A 384 17.84 -6.72 20.57
CA ASN A 384 17.11 -7.98 20.62
C ASN A 384 17.34 -8.73 21.94
N SER A 385 18.55 -8.67 22.49
CA SER A 385 18.92 -9.30 23.76
C SER A 385 18.60 -8.44 25.00
N ALA A 386 18.12 -7.21 24.83
CA ALA A 386 17.70 -6.36 25.95
C ALA A 386 16.32 -6.79 26.50
N LYS A 387 15.97 -6.30 27.69
CA LYS A 387 14.60 -6.46 28.19
C LYS A 387 13.64 -5.73 27.25
N GLU A 388 12.42 -6.27 27.12
CA GLU A 388 11.41 -5.72 26.21
C GLU A 388 11.12 -4.23 26.49
N ASP A 389 11.00 -3.84 27.77
CA ASP A 389 10.77 -2.44 28.14
C ASP A 389 11.95 -1.54 27.76
N ASP A 390 13.19 -2.03 27.87
CA ASP A 390 14.39 -1.27 27.45
C ASP A 390 14.41 -1.08 25.93
N ALA A 391 14.03 -2.11 25.17
CA ALA A 391 13.93 -2.04 23.72
C ALA A 391 12.80 -1.07 23.27
N LEU A 392 11.67 -1.04 23.99
CA LEU A 392 10.60 -0.09 23.75
C LEU A 392 11.00 1.36 24.07
N ILE A 393 11.66 1.59 25.21
CA ILE A 393 12.20 2.90 25.58
C ILE A 393 13.18 3.38 24.51
N TYR A 394 14.07 2.49 24.05
CA TYR A 394 14.99 2.78 22.97
C TYR A 394 14.25 3.18 21.69
N LEU A 395 13.28 2.38 21.23
CA LEU A 395 12.48 2.65 20.04
C LEU A 395 11.78 4.01 20.11
N ASN A 396 11.11 4.29 21.23
CA ASN A 396 10.42 5.56 21.46
C ASN A 396 11.38 6.75 21.39
N ARG A 397 12.52 6.63 22.06
CA ARG A 397 13.57 7.66 22.04
C ARG A 397 14.08 7.88 20.63
N GLN A 398 14.37 6.82 19.88
CA GLN A 398 14.85 6.94 18.50
C GLN A 398 13.82 7.63 17.61
N ILE A 399 12.54 7.25 17.67
CA ILE A 399 11.48 7.93 16.89
C ILE A 399 11.43 9.43 17.21
N GLN A 400 11.45 9.80 18.49
CA GLN A 400 11.41 11.19 18.92
C GLN A 400 12.66 11.97 18.49
N GLU A 401 13.84 11.38 18.59
CA GLU A 401 15.10 11.99 18.14
C GLU A 401 15.12 12.21 16.63
N ASN A 402 14.60 11.26 15.84
CA ASN A 402 14.50 11.40 14.37
C ASN A 402 13.46 12.46 13.97
N GLN A 403 12.37 12.61 14.72
CA GLN A 403 11.42 13.71 14.50
C GLN A 403 12.08 15.08 14.72
N LYS A 404 12.86 15.23 15.80
CA LYS A 404 13.63 16.46 16.04
C LYS A 404 14.65 16.70 14.92
N LEU A 405 15.38 15.66 14.53
CA LEU A 405 16.37 15.75 13.46
C LEU A 405 15.74 16.13 12.12
N PHE A 406 14.57 15.57 11.78
CA PHE A 406 13.80 15.95 10.59
C PHE A 406 13.51 17.46 10.58
N THR A 407 13.02 17.99 11.70
CA THR A 407 12.70 19.42 11.83
C THR A 407 13.95 20.29 11.66
N THR A 408 15.07 19.93 12.30
CA THR A 408 16.34 20.64 12.17
C THR A 408 16.87 20.62 10.73
N ILE A 409 16.87 19.46 10.05
CA ILE A 409 17.34 19.34 8.66
C ILE A 409 16.43 20.10 7.69
N ASN A 410 15.11 20.08 7.91
CA ASN A 410 14.18 20.86 7.11
C ASN A 410 14.44 22.37 7.23
N ALA A 411 14.64 22.86 8.46
CA ALA A 411 15.01 24.26 8.69
C ALA A 411 16.39 24.62 8.09
N LEU A 412 17.34 23.67 8.07
CA LEU A 412 18.62 23.85 7.38
C LEU A 412 18.45 23.94 5.84
N ASP A 413 17.61 23.13 5.22
CA ASP A 413 17.31 23.19 3.78
C ASP A 413 16.75 24.58 3.39
N GLU A 414 15.86 25.14 4.21
CA GLU A 414 15.36 26.51 4.06
C GLU A 414 16.47 27.55 4.29
N HIS A 415 17.28 27.36 5.34
CA HIS A 415 18.37 28.25 5.67
C HIS A 415 19.42 28.35 4.56
N PHE A 416 19.80 27.24 3.93
CA PHE A 416 20.76 27.26 2.81
C PHE A 416 20.21 28.02 1.60
N LYS A 417 18.93 27.82 1.26
CA LYS A 417 18.29 28.52 0.14
C LYS A 417 18.25 30.03 0.34
N ALA A 418 18.09 30.48 1.59
CA ALA A 418 18.05 31.89 1.94
C ALA A 418 19.45 32.53 2.05
N ASN A 419 20.41 31.85 2.68
CA ASN A 419 21.65 32.46 3.18
C ASN A 419 22.91 32.14 2.37
N VAL A 420 22.87 31.21 1.40
CA VAL A 420 23.98 31.01 0.46
C VAL A 420 24.05 32.19 -0.52
N GLU A 421 25.28 32.63 -0.85
CA GLU A 421 25.54 33.71 -1.81
C GLU A 421 24.78 33.50 -3.11
N VAL A 422 24.19 34.58 -3.67
CA VAL A 422 23.29 34.53 -4.84
C VAL A 422 23.90 33.75 -6.01
N LEU A 423 25.20 33.93 -6.28
CA LEU A 423 25.93 33.25 -7.37
C LEU A 423 26.14 31.74 -7.12
N GLN A 424 26.10 31.28 -5.87
CA GLN A 424 26.28 29.88 -5.50
C GLN A 424 24.95 29.16 -5.23
N ARG A 425 23.82 29.88 -5.10
CA ARG A 425 22.49 29.29 -4.85
C ARG A 425 22.09 28.15 -5.81
N PRO A 426 22.37 28.21 -7.13
CA PRO A 426 22.06 27.10 -8.03
C PRO A 426 22.80 25.80 -7.70
N LYS A 427 23.88 25.85 -6.90
CA LYS A 427 24.65 24.68 -6.48
C LYS A 427 24.15 24.06 -5.17
N VAL A 428 23.22 24.71 -4.47
CA VAL A 428 22.61 24.17 -3.24
C VAL A 428 21.84 22.90 -3.59
N LYS A 429 22.22 21.79 -2.98
CA LYS A 429 21.55 20.49 -3.17
C LYS A 429 20.28 20.46 -2.33
N GLY A 430 19.12 20.40 -2.99
CA GLY A 430 17.83 20.33 -2.30
C GLY A 430 17.65 19.02 -1.52
N LEU A 431 17.08 19.11 -0.32
CA LEU A 431 16.83 17.97 0.56
C LEU A 431 15.37 17.48 0.57
N LYS A 432 14.48 18.11 -0.22
CA LYS A 432 13.02 17.86 -0.16
C LYS A 432 12.63 16.40 -0.40
N ILE A 433 13.27 15.72 -1.35
CA ILE A 433 13.00 14.30 -1.64
C ILE A 433 13.43 13.42 -0.46
N ASP A 434 14.63 13.65 0.06
CA ASP A 434 15.16 12.90 1.20
C ASP A 434 14.31 13.13 2.46
N LEU A 435 13.92 14.38 2.71
CA LEU A 435 13.05 14.77 3.84
C LEU A 435 11.67 14.11 3.74
N SER A 436 11.09 14.01 2.54
CA SER A 436 9.85 13.28 2.33
C SER A 436 10.00 11.79 2.64
N SER A 437 11.07 11.15 2.15
CA SER A 437 11.37 9.75 2.45
C SER A 437 11.62 9.52 3.93
N TYR A 438 12.33 10.43 4.59
CA TYR A 438 12.63 10.38 6.02
C TYR A 438 11.36 10.52 6.87
N ARG A 439 10.47 11.45 6.52
CA ARG A 439 9.16 11.60 7.17
C ARG A 439 8.31 10.34 7.04
N ASN A 440 8.27 9.73 5.86
CA ASN A 440 7.54 8.48 5.63
C ASN A 440 8.11 7.32 6.45
N ALA A 441 9.44 7.24 6.57
CA ALA A 441 10.09 6.24 7.41
C ALA A 441 9.75 6.43 8.90
N ILE A 442 9.68 7.68 9.40
CA ILE A 442 9.24 8.00 10.78
C ILE A 442 7.79 7.59 11.01
N ILE A 443 6.90 7.84 10.04
CA ILE A 443 5.49 7.44 10.10
C ILE A 443 5.38 5.91 10.17
N ASN A 444 6.14 5.19 9.33
CA ASN A 444 6.15 3.74 9.32
C ASN A 444 6.65 3.15 10.65
N ALA A 445 7.74 3.69 11.22
CA ALA A 445 8.25 3.28 12.52
C ALA A 445 7.22 3.50 13.64
N ASN A 446 6.52 4.65 13.61
CA ASN A 446 5.43 4.93 14.54
C ASN A 446 4.24 3.98 14.40
N LYS A 447 3.88 3.61 13.16
CA LYS A 447 2.84 2.63 12.89
C LYS A 447 3.19 1.27 13.51
N LYS A 448 4.40 0.77 13.28
CA LYS A 448 4.86 -0.51 13.83
C LYS A 448 4.97 -0.51 15.36
N ARG A 449 5.40 0.61 15.95
CA ARG A 449 5.33 0.82 17.40
C ARG A 449 3.88 0.74 17.92
N GLY A 450 2.93 1.32 17.19
CA GLY A 450 1.49 1.25 17.51
C GLY A 450 0.95 -0.18 17.46
N GLU A 451 1.32 -0.95 16.43
CA GLU A 451 0.95 -2.37 16.32
C GLU A 451 1.42 -3.19 17.53
N TYR A 452 2.65 -2.97 18.00
CA TYR A 452 3.16 -3.58 19.24
C TYR A 452 2.35 -3.14 20.48
N ALA A 453 2.09 -1.84 20.63
CA ALA A 453 1.35 -1.32 21.77
C ALA A 453 -0.07 -1.91 21.86
N SER A 454 -0.79 -1.96 20.74
CA SER A 454 -2.12 -2.57 20.68
C SER A 454 -2.10 -4.07 21.03
N ALA A 455 -1.09 -4.82 20.54
CA ALA A 455 -0.94 -6.24 20.89
C ALA A 455 -0.65 -6.44 22.39
N LYS A 456 0.16 -5.56 23.01
CA LYS A 456 0.45 -5.62 24.45
C LYS A 456 -0.79 -5.29 25.29
N GLU A 457 -1.57 -4.29 24.89
CA GLU A 457 -2.84 -3.93 25.53
C GLU A 457 -3.86 -5.06 25.44
N GLU A 458 -3.98 -5.72 24.29
CA GLU A 458 -4.87 -6.87 24.08
C GLU A 458 -4.50 -8.05 24.99
N ILE A 459 -3.21 -8.39 25.10
CA ILE A 459 -2.71 -9.43 26.01
C ILE A 459 -3.00 -9.08 27.48
N GLU A 460 -2.81 -7.82 27.86
CA GLU A 460 -3.07 -7.38 29.22
C GLU A 460 -4.57 -7.38 29.55
N GLN A 461 -5.43 -7.04 28.59
CA GLN A 461 -6.88 -7.17 28.71
C GLN A 461 -7.31 -8.64 28.83
N MET A 462 -6.77 -9.54 28.00
CA MET A 462 -7.04 -10.98 28.09
C MET A 462 -6.60 -11.57 29.43
N ARG A 463 -5.47 -11.13 29.99
CA ARG A 463 -5.03 -11.52 31.34
C ARG A 463 -5.97 -10.97 32.42
N LYS A 464 -6.42 -9.72 32.31
CA LYS A 464 -7.40 -9.13 33.25
C LYS A 464 -8.76 -9.84 33.21
N LEU A 465 -9.15 -10.37 32.06
CA LEU A 465 -10.38 -11.15 31.86
C LEU A 465 -10.23 -12.63 32.27
N GLY A 466 -9.05 -13.07 32.73
CA GLY A 466 -8.80 -14.46 33.16
C GLY A 466 -8.75 -15.47 32.01
N ILE A 467 -8.61 -15.00 30.76
CA ILE A 467 -8.59 -15.84 29.55
C ILE A 467 -7.16 -16.38 29.30
N MET A 468 -6.14 -15.66 29.78
CA MET A 468 -4.74 -16.09 29.79
C MET A 468 -4.21 -16.11 31.22
N ASN A 469 -3.73 -17.26 31.69
CA ASN A 469 -3.02 -17.39 32.97
C ASN A 469 -1.62 -16.75 32.92
#